data_AF-A0A6F8ZMS0-F1
#
_entry.id   AF-A0A6F8ZMS0-F1
#
_cell.length_a   1.000
_cell.length_b   1.000
_cell.length_c   1.000
_cell.angle_alpha   90.00
_cell.angle_beta   90.00
_cell.angle_gamma   90.00
#
_symmetry.space_group_name_H-M   'P 1'
#
loop_
_entity.id
_entity.type
_entity.pdbx_description
1 polymer ?
#
loop_
_entity_poly.entity_id
_entity_poly.type
_entity_poly.pdbx_seq_one_letter_code
_entity_poly.pdbx_strand_id
1 'polypeptide(L)'
;MFENDMFIQQKGTAMGRKMAPNYANLYVGLFEKNVIFSPNNSFLRHIKYWKRFIDDVYLLCQGTAKELHRFHSFINTRSEHLKFTLTFDEHETSFLDIDKEGGGKPTDINFLLRGDSFHPTLLKKSLPISQYS
;
A
#
# COMPACT_ATOMS: atom_id res chain seq x y z
N MET A 1 16.50 -23.06 -7.35
CA MET A 1 17.48 -23.19 -8.43
C MET A 1 17.32 -21.98 -9.33
N PHE A 2 18.27 -21.05 -9.28
CA PHE A 2 18.39 -19.93 -10.21
C PHE A 2 19.77 -20.09 -10.84
N GLU A 3 19.84 -20.20 -12.16
CA GLU A 3 21.12 -20.40 -12.89
C GLU A 3 22.01 -21.52 -12.30
N ASN A 4 21.39 -22.66 -11.96
CA ASN A 4 22.01 -23.83 -11.31
C ASN A 4 22.39 -23.70 -9.82
N ASP A 5 22.22 -22.54 -9.20
CA ASP A 5 22.52 -22.33 -7.79
C ASP A 5 21.28 -22.42 -6.88
N MET A 6 21.50 -22.91 -5.66
CA MET A 6 20.48 -23.05 -4.62
C MET A 6 20.60 -21.94 -3.59
N PHE A 7 19.62 -21.04 -3.60
CA PHE A 7 19.53 -19.92 -2.67
C PHE A 7 18.47 -20.19 -1.61
N ILE A 8 18.79 -19.86 -0.35
CA ILE A 8 17.87 -19.94 0.79
C ILE A 8 17.59 -18.52 1.25
N GLN A 9 16.31 -18.17 1.36
CA GLN A 9 15.90 -16.90 1.94
C GLN A 9 16.08 -16.95 3.46
N GLN A 10 17.01 -16.14 3.97
CA GLN A 10 17.33 -16.08 5.41
C GLN A 10 16.46 -15.06 6.17
N LYS A 11 15.90 -14.06 5.49
CA LYS A 11 15.08 -12.99 6.09
C LYS A 11 13.86 -12.68 5.24
N GLY A 12 12.74 -12.39 5.90
CA GLY A 12 11.45 -12.18 5.24
C GLY A 12 10.79 -13.49 4.78
N THR A 13 9.62 -13.38 4.15
CA THR A 13 8.92 -14.54 3.56
C THR A 13 9.14 -14.55 2.05
N ALA A 14 9.35 -15.73 1.47
CA ALA A 14 9.44 -15.88 0.03
C ALA A 14 8.15 -15.42 -0.67
N MET A 15 8.31 -14.58 -1.68
CA MET A 15 7.22 -14.15 -2.54
C MET A 15 6.58 -15.36 -3.24
N GLY A 16 5.29 -15.28 -3.54
CA GLY A 16 4.55 -16.37 -4.18
C GLY A 16 4.11 -17.51 -3.25
N ARG A 17 4.47 -17.46 -1.95
CA ARG A 17 3.86 -18.35 -0.95
C ARG A 17 2.48 -17.83 -0.55
N LYS A 18 1.48 -18.72 -0.49
CA LYS A 18 0.09 -18.38 -0.12
C LYS A 18 -0.02 -17.61 1.20
N MET A 19 0.87 -17.86 2.16
CA MET A 19 0.86 -17.23 3.48
C MET A 19 1.73 -15.96 3.57
N ALA A 20 2.58 -15.67 2.57
CA ALA A 20 3.48 -14.52 2.61
C ALA A 20 2.75 -13.18 2.80
N PRO A 21 1.62 -12.91 2.11
CA PRO A 21 0.88 -11.67 2.32
C PRO A 21 0.36 -11.52 3.76
N ASN A 22 -0.07 -12.63 4.38
CA ASN A 22 -0.59 -12.60 5.75
C ASN A 22 0.53 -12.28 6.76
N TYR A 23 1.72 -12.86 6.57
CA TYR A 23 2.86 -12.56 7.43
C TYR A 23 3.35 -11.12 7.26
N ALA A 24 3.40 -10.62 6.03
CA ALA A 24 3.73 -9.21 5.76
C ALA A 24 2.71 -8.28 6.44
N ASN A 25 1.41 -8.55 6.25
CA ASN A 25 0.33 -7.77 6.86
C ASN A 25 0.39 -7.78 8.39
N LEU A 26 0.70 -8.92 9.01
CA LEU A 26 0.84 -9.03 10.46
C LEU A 26 2.03 -8.20 10.97
N TYR A 27 3.19 -8.33 10.31
CA TYR A 27 4.40 -7.62 10.70
C TYR A 27 4.22 -6.09 10.60
N VAL A 28 3.72 -5.62 9.45
CA VAL A 28 3.50 -4.17 9.23
C VAL A 28 2.36 -3.67 10.12
N GLY A 29 1.31 -4.46 10.36
CA GLY A 29 0.24 -4.10 11.29
C GLY A 29 0.72 -3.92 12.75
N LEU A 30 1.63 -4.78 13.21
CA LEU A 30 2.26 -4.61 14.52
C LEU A 30 3.17 -3.38 14.57
N PHE A 31 3.90 -3.10 13.50
CA PHE A 31 4.69 -1.87 13.37
C PHE A 31 3.80 -0.63 13.44
N GLU A 32 2.69 -0.61 12.69
CA GLU A 32 1.71 0.48 12.71
C GLU A 32 1.17 0.74 14.12
N LYS A 33 0.76 -0.31 14.82
CA LYS A 33 0.27 -0.21 16.20
C LYS A 33 1.32 0.37 17.16
N ASN A 34 2.55 -0.12 17.08
CA ASN A 34 3.60 0.19 18.06
C ASN A 34 4.40 1.46 17.77
N VAL A 35 4.39 1.92 16.52
CA VAL A 35 5.19 3.06 16.06
C VAL A 35 4.30 4.20 15.56
N ILE A 36 3.37 3.92 14.66
CA ILE A 36 2.56 4.95 14.00
C ILE A 36 1.48 5.45 14.96
N PHE A 37 0.69 4.54 15.54
CA PHE A 37 -0.42 4.86 16.44
C PHE A 37 -0.05 4.85 17.93
N SER A 38 1.25 4.79 18.22
CA SER A 38 1.75 4.85 19.59
C SER A 38 1.51 6.23 20.20
N PRO A 39 1.07 6.32 21.47
CA PRO A 39 0.94 7.62 22.16
C PRO A 39 2.27 8.37 22.26
N ASN A 40 3.40 7.67 22.15
CA ASN A 40 4.74 8.26 22.19
C ASN A 40 5.19 8.83 20.83
N ASN A 41 4.39 8.69 19.78
CA ASN A 41 4.69 9.26 18.47
C ASN A 41 4.37 10.77 18.47
N SER A 42 5.40 11.60 18.54
CA SER A 42 5.27 13.07 18.49
C SER A 42 4.66 13.60 17.19
N PHE A 43 4.69 12.79 16.12
CA PHE A 43 4.09 13.13 14.82
C PHE A 43 2.63 12.71 14.69
N LEU A 44 2.06 12.00 15.67
CA LEU A 44 0.69 11.48 15.61
C LEU A 44 -0.34 12.58 15.30
N ARG A 45 -0.16 13.77 15.88
CA ARG A 45 -1.02 14.95 15.64
C ARG A 45 -1.00 15.45 14.19
N HIS A 46 0.05 15.14 13.43
CA HIS A 46 0.20 15.55 12.04
C HIS A 46 -0.49 14.58 11.08
N ILE A 47 -0.77 13.35 11.52
CA ILE A 47 -1.44 12.32 10.70
C ILE A 47 -2.95 12.60 10.71
N LYS A 48 -3.51 13.01 9.57
CA LYS A 48 -4.96 13.17 9.39
C LYS A 48 -5.60 11.87 8.95
N TYR A 49 -4.90 11.11 8.11
CA TYR A 49 -5.39 9.85 7.59
C TYR A 49 -4.22 8.93 7.28
N TRP A 50 -4.35 7.67 7.68
CA TRP A 50 -3.41 6.60 7.39
C TRP A 50 -4.21 5.40 6.92
N LYS A 51 -3.99 4.97 5.69
CA LYS A 51 -4.52 3.71 5.18
C LYS A 51 -3.40 2.93 4.51
N ARG A 52 -3.44 1.62 4.68
CA ARG A 52 -2.50 0.71 4.03
C ARG A 52 -3.25 -0.32 3.22
N PHE A 53 -2.73 -0.60 2.04
CA PHE A 53 -3.15 -1.70 1.18
C PHE A 53 -1.93 -2.55 0.85
N ILE A 54 -1.85 -3.73 1.47
CA ILE A 54 -0.69 -4.63 1.37
C ILE A 54 0.60 -3.88 1.73
N ASP A 55 1.39 -3.51 0.72
CA ASP A 55 2.70 -2.87 0.84
C ASP A 55 2.64 -1.34 0.66
N ASP A 56 1.53 -0.80 0.14
CA ASP A 56 1.36 0.62 -0.12
C ASP A 56 0.64 1.35 1.01
N VAL A 57 1.15 2.52 1.39
CA VAL A 57 0.56 3.38 2.41
C VAL A 57 0.10 4.69 1.80
N TYR A 58 -1.16 5.02 2.05
CA TYR A 58 -1.73 6.33 1.80
C TYR A 58 -1.73 7.16 3.08
N LEU A 59 -1.05 8.30 3.03
CA LEU A 59 -0.90 9.23 4.14
C LEU A 59 -1.43 10.60 3.74
N LEU A 60 -2.44 11.08 4.47
CA LEU A 60 -2.77 12.50 4.51
C LEU A 60 -2.22 13.07 5.81
N CYS A 61 -1.31 14.04 5.71
CA CYS A 61 -0.73 14.72 6.85
C CYS A 61 -0.89 16.23 6.75
N GLN A 62 -0.98 16.88 7.91
CA GLN A 62 -0.95 18.33 8.03
C GLN A 62 0.43 18.79 8.50
N GLY A 63 0.89 19.94 7.99
CA GLY A 63 2.17 20.52 8.33
C GLY A 63 2.99 20.83 7.09
N THR A 64 4.28 21.08 7.30
CA THR A 64 5.24 21.41 6.24
C THR A 64 5.87 20.15 5.65
N ALA A 65 6.36 20.24 4.40
CA ALA A 65 7.17 19.18 3.79
C ALA A 65 8.36 18.76 4.67
N LYS A 66 8.97 19.71 5.40
CA LYS A 66 10.06 19.43 6.34
C LYS A 66 9.63 18.54 7.51
N GLU A 67 8.41 18.73 8.02
CA GLU A 67 7.85 17.88 9.07
C GLU A 67 7.53 16.48 8.54
N LEU A 68 7.02 16.38 7.31
CA LEU A 68 6.81 15.10 6.64
C LEU A 68 8.12 14.32 6.45
N HIS A 69 9.20 14.97 5.99
CA HIS A 69 10.52 14.34 5.88
C HIS A 69 11.09 13.90 7.23
N ARG A 70 10.86 14.67 8.29
CA ARG A 70 11.24 14.29 9.66
C ARG A 70 10.45 13.07 10.15
N PHE A 71 9.16 13.03 9.87
CA PHE A 71 8.31 11.88 10.18
C PHE A 71 8.76 10.62 9.40
N HIS A 72 9.01 10.76 8.09
CA HIS A 72 9.52 9.68 7.25
C HIS A 72 10.88 9.15 7.74
N SER A 73 11.78 10.04 8.14
CA SER A 73 13.05 9.67 8.75
C SER A 73 12.82 8.94 10.08
N PHE A 74 11.92 9.46 10.93
CA PHE A 74 11.57 8.85 12.21
C PHE A 74 11.03 7.43 12.06
N ILE A 75 10.10 7.15 11.14
CA ILE A 75 9.56 5.78 10.99
C ILE A 75 10.63 4.82 10.47
N ASN A 76 11.52 5.30 9.60
CA ASN A 76 12.61 4.50 9.03
C ASN A 76 13.74 4.18 10.00
N THR A 77 13.82 4.84 11.17
CA THR A 77 14.76 4.46 12.24
C THR A 77 14.19 3.42 13.20
N ARG A 78 12.90 3.07 13.10
CA ARG A 78 12.22 2.18 14.06
C ARG A 78 12.32 0.71 13.70
N SER A 79 12.78 0.38 12.51
CA SER A 79 13.07 -0.99 12.09
C SER A 79 14.27 -1.03 11.15
N GLU A 80 15.15 -2.00 11.38
CA GLU A 80 16.22 -2.35 10.44
C GLU A 80 15.71 -3.19 9.26
N HIS A 81 14.52 -3.78 9.39
CA HIS A 81 13.97 -4.75 8.43
C HIS A 81 12.77 -4.22 7.64
N LEU A 82 12.33 -2.99 7.92
CA LEU A 82 11.26 -2.30 7.21
C LEU A 82 11.69 -0.90 6.86
N LYS A 83 11.65 -0.58 5.57
CA LYS A 83 11.95 0.74 5.04
C LYS A 83 10.79 1.23 4.19
N PHE A 84 10.31 2.43 4.50
CA PHE A 84 9.29 3.13 3.74
C PHE A 84 9.98 4.04 2.73
N THR A 85 9.48 4.01 1.50
CA THR A 85 9.77 5.03 0.48
C THR A 85 8.72 6.12 0.56
N LEU A 86 9.10 7.38 0.30
CA LEU A 86 8.18 8.51 0.33
C LEU A 86 8.07 9.13 -1.05
N THR A 87 6.86 9.18 -1.57
CA THR A 87 6.46 10.03 -2.69
C THR A 87 5.35 10.92 -2.18
N PHE A 88 5.48 12.23 -2.35
CA PHE A 88 4.48 13.19 -1.88
C PHE A 88 4.37 14.37 -2.83
N ASP A 89 3.22 15.02 -2.79
CA ASP A 89 2.95 16.30 -3.43
C ASP A 89 2.09 17.13 -2.46
N GLU A 90 2.21 18.46 -2.51
CA GLU A 90 1.57 19.38 -1.56
C GLU A 90 0.08 19.63 -1.88
N HIS A 91 -0.35 19.35 -3.12
CA HIS A 91 -1.67 19.65 -3.63
C HIS A 91 -2.44 18.38 -4.08
N GLU A 92 -1.72 17.35 -4.51
CA GLU A 92 -2.26 16.11 -5.05
C GLU A 92 -1.61 14.86 -4.44
N THR A 93 -2.31 13.74 -4.48
CA THR A 93 -1.73 12.45 -4.11
C THR A 93 -2.52 11.35 -4.80
N SER A 94 -1.82 10.53 -5.57
CA SER A 94 -2.38 9.36 -6.27
C SER A 94 -2.13 8.11 -5.44
N PHE A 95 -3.14 7.26 -5.26
CA PHE A 95 -3.01 5.99 -4.53
C PHE A 95 -3.74 4.86 -5.25
N LEU A 96 -3.03 3.76 -5.52
CA LEU A 96 -3.57 2.53 -6.14
C LEU A 96 -4.58 2.82 -7.26
N ASP A 97 -4.10 3.56 -8.28
CA ASP A 97 -4.79 3.86 -9.53
C ASP A 97 -6.06 4.72 -9.41
N ILE A 98 -6.24 5.40 -8.28
CA ILE A 98 -7.27 6.43 -8.11
C ILE A 98 -6.62 7.80 -8.30
N ASP A 99 -6.63 8.28 -9.54
CA ASP A 99 -6.50 9.70 -9.81
C ASP A 99 -7.85 10.37 -9.48
N LYS A 100 -7.82 11.58 -8.92
CA LYS A 100 -9.05 12.34 -8.59
C LYS A 100 -9.97 12.53 -9.81
N GLU A 101 -9.44 12.37 -11.02
CA GLU A 101 -10.15 12.48 -12.30
C GLU A 101 -10.63 11.14 -12.89
N GLY A 102 -10.42 10.01 -12.21
CA GLY A 102 -10.90 8.70 -12.68
C GLY A 102 -10.18 8.15 -13.92
N GLY A 103 -9.03 8.71 -14.28
CA GLY A 103 -8.15 8.18 -15.31
C GLY A 103 -7.30 7.04 -14.75
N GLY A 104 -7.65 5.79 -15.08
CA GLY A 104 -6.77 4.64 -14.83
C GLY A 104 -5.46 4.74 -15.60
N LYS A 105 -4.43 4.01 -15.16
CA LYS A 105 -3.11 4.00 -15.83
C LYS A 105 -3.23 3.40 -17.23
N PRO A 106 -2.34 3.74 -18.19
CA PRO A 106 -2.31 3.09 -19.51
C PRO A 106 -2.06 1.57 -19.46
N THR A 107 -1.65 1.04 -18.30
CA THR A 107 -1.49 -0.39 -18.02
C THR A 107 -2.77 -1.05 -17.50
N ASP A 108 -3.84 -0.29 -17.23
CA ASP A 108 -5.17 -0.82 -16.91
C ASP A 108 -5.79 -1.40 -18.18
N ILE A 109 -5.44 -2.65 -18.44
CA ILE A 109 -6.24 -3.52 -19.28
C ILE A 109 -7.57 -3.75 -18.54
N ASN A 110 -8.58 -2.97 -18.92
CA ASN A 110 -9.98 -3.22 -18.60
C ASN A 110 -10.36 -4.62 -19.10
N PHE A 111 -10.07 -5.65 -18.31
CA PHE A 111 -10.63 -6.98 -18.54
C PHE A 111 -12.11 -6.90 -18.23
N LEU A 112 -12.90 -6.50 -19.23
CA LEU A 112 -14.34 -6.59 -19.18
C LEU A 112 -14.70 -8.03 -18.82
N LEU A 113 -15.26 -8.21 -17.62
CA LEU A 113 -15.72 -9.50 -17.17
C LEU A 113 -16.91 -9.89 -18.03
N ARG A 114 -16.71 -10.86 -18.91
CA ARG A 114 -17.74 -11.35 -19.83
C ARG A 114 -18.97 -11.78 -19.01
N GLY A 115 -20.16 -11.29 -19.37
CA GLY A 115 -21.39 -11.47 -18.55
C GLY A 115 -21.81 -12.93 -18.37
N ASP A 116 -21.36 -13.80 -19.26
CA ASP A 116 -21.51 -15.25 -19.30
C ASP A 116 -20.45 -16.02 -18.49
N SER A 117 -19.44 -15.33 -17.93
CA SER A 117 -18.40 -15.99 -17.13
C SER A 117 -18.95 -16.56 -15.81
N PHE A 118 -18.36 -17.64 -15.29
CA PHE A 118 -18.78 -18.32 -14.06
C PHE A 118 -18.34 -17.60 -12.77
N HIS A 119 -18.38 -16.27 -12.76
CA HIS A 119 -18.06 -15.48 -11.56
C HIS A 119 -19.30 -15.24 -10.69
N PRO A 120 -19.12 -15.14 -9.35
CA PRO A 120 -20.20 -14.82 -8.43
C PRO A 120 -20.95 -13.56 -8.84
N THR A 121 -22.28 -13.59 -8.75
CA THR A 121 -23.16 -12.48 -9.18
C THR A 121 -22.86 -11.16 -8.47
N LEU A 122 -22.35 -11.21 -7.24
CA LEU A 122 -21.89 -10.02 -6.51
C LEU A 122 -20.75 -9.29 -7.22
N LEU A 123 -19.79 -10.05 -7.77
CA LEU A 123 -18.62 -9.50 -8.47
C LEU A 123 -19.01 -8.86 -9.82
N LYS A 124 -20.01 -9.44 -10.51
CA LYS A 124 -20.55 -8.88 -11.76
C LYS A 124 -21.34 -7.59 -11.51
N LYS A 125 -22.05 -7.50 -10.39
CA LYS A 125 -22.86 -6.33 -10.02
C LYS A 125 -22.06 -5.18 -9.42
N SER A 126 -20.86 -5.44 -8.91
CA SER A 126 -19.96 -4.40 -8.37
C SER A 126 -19.11 -3.70 -9.44
N LEU A 127 -19.24 -4.09 -10.72
CA LEU A 127 -18.52 -3.43 -11.80
C LEU A 127 -19.15 -2.05 -12.05
N PRO A 128 -18.36 -0.95 -12.06
CA PRO A 128 -18.87 0.37 -12.35
C PRO A 128 -19.41 0.43 -13.80
N ILE A 129 -20.63 0.94 -13.97
CA ILE A 129 -21.33 1.05 -15.26
C ILE A 129 -20.76 2.19 -16.13
N SER A 130 -19.69 2.86 -15.69
CA SER A 130 -19.17 4.11 -16.30
C SER A 130 -18.41 3.93 -17.62
N GLN A 131 -18.54 2.79 -18.30
CA GLN A 131 -17.89 2.51 -19.60
C GLN A 131 -18.90 2.20 -20.73
N TYR A 132 -20.20 2.37 -20.48
CA TYR A 132 -21.21 2.36 -21.55
C TYR A 132 -21.47 3.79 -22.02
N SER A 133 -20.64 4.26 -22.94
CA SER A 133 -20.93 5.40 -23.82
C SER A 133 -20.76 4.95 -25.27
#